data_AF-A0A8T4S7I7-F1
#
_entry.id   AF-A0A8T4S7I7-F1
#
_cell.length_a   1.000
_cell.length_b   1.000
_cell.length_c   1.000
_cell.angle_alpha   90.00
_cell.angle_beta   90.00
_cell.angle_gamma   90.00
#
_symmetry.space_group_name_H-M   'P 1'
#
loop_
_entity.id
_entity.type
_entity.pdbx_description
1 polymer ?
#
loop_
_entity_poly.entity_id
_entity_poly.type
_entity_poly.pdbx_seq_one_letter_code
_entity_poly.pdbx_strand_id
1 'polypeptide(L)'
;KINPLMRKIRLRFKTKSGLKKYNQRFHKGEVAQGHIFHNLGYREFKMRGKKPCENEVNLFSTAYNLKKIHNIVEENWRESGRVYQKNIFLAKL
;
A
#
# COMPACT_ATOMS: atom_id res chain seq x y z
N LYS A 1 3.68 35.41 -11.92
CA LYS A 1 4.66 34.77 -10.97
C LYS A 1 4.24 33.33 -10.73
N ILE A 2 5.13 32.35 -10.90
CA ILE A 2 4.81 30.93 -10.64
C ILE A 2 4.74 30.70 -9.12
N ASN A 3 3.72 29.94 -8.69
CA ASN A 3 3.55 29.53 -7.29
C ASN A 3 4.84 28.83 -6.76
N PRO A 4 5.38 29.23 -5.59
CA PRO A 4 6.61 28.66 -5.03
C PRO A 4 6.58 27.13 -4.86
N LEU A 5 5.41 26.57 -4.55
CA LEU A 5 5.18 25.13 -4.42
C LEU A 5 5.33 24.42 -5.78
N MET A 6 4.72 25.00 -6.83
CA MET A 6 4.82 24.50 -8.20
C MET A 6 6.26 24.55 -8.72
N ARG A 7 7.01 25.58 -8.36
CA ARG A 7 8.45 25.68 -8.67
C ARG A 7 9.25 24.55 -8.00
N LYS A 8 9.01 24.27 -6.71
CA LYS A 8 9.66 23.17 -5.99
C LYS A 8 9.34 21.80 -6.62
N ILE A 9 8.09 21.58 -7.03
CA ILE A 9 7.67 20.32 -7.67
C ILE A 9 8.38 20.16 -9.02
N ARG A 10 8.38 21.20 -9.86
CA ARG A 10 9.08 21.19 -11.16
C ARG A 10 10.56 20.90 -11.03
N LEU A 11 11.24 21.51 -10.06
CA LEU A 11 12.66 21.25 -9.81
C LEU A 11 12.92 19.80 -9.39
N ARG A 12 12.00 19.20 -8.64
CA ARG A 12 12.09 17.79 -8.22
C ARG A 12 12.01 16.83 -9.41
N PHE A 13 11.16 17.11 -10.40
CA PHE A 13 11.02 16.25 -11.59
C PHE A 13 12.16 16.39 -12.61
N LYS A 14 13.06 17.37 -12.44
CA LYS A 14 14.25 17.50 -13.29
C LYS A 14 15.39 16.55 -12.88
N THR A 15 15.30 15.89 -11.73
CA THR A 15 16.37 15.01 -11.24
C THR A 15 15.99 13.53 -11.40
N LYS A 16 16.98 12.69 -11.71
CA LYS A 16 16.80 11.22 -11.78
C LYS A 16 16.25 10.66 -10.46
N SER A 17 16.71 11.18 -9.32
CA SER A 17 16.25 10.77 -7.98
C SER A 17 14.81 11.19 -7.69
N GLY A 18 14.39 12.37 -8.14
CA GLY A 18 13.02 12.85 -7.99
C GLY A 18 12.04 12.10 -8.89
N LEU A 19 12.43 11.81 -10.14
CA LEU A 19 11.69 10.91 -11.03
C LEU A 19 11.55 9.50 -10.45
N LYS A 20 12.65 8.91 -9.93
CA LYS A 20 12.60 7.58 -9.29
C LYS A 20 11.62 7.53 -8.11
N LYS A 21 11.62 8.55 -7.24
CA LYS A 21 10.64 8.66 -6.13
C LYS A 21 9.21 8.88 -6.63
N TYR A 22 9.01 9.67 -7.68
CA TYR A 22 7.69 9.91 -8.25
C TYR A 22 7.09 8.66 -8.89
N ASN A 23 7.90 7.89 -9.63
CA ASN A 23 7.46 6.69 -10.33
C ASN A 23 7.03 5.56 -9.37
N GLN A 24 7.53 5.55 -8.12
CA GLN A 24 7.06 4.64 -7.07
C GLN A 24 5.60 4.87 -6.67
N ARG A 25 5.03 6.05 -6.97
CA ARG A 25 3.67 6.43 -6.60
C ARG A 25 2.63 5.67 -7.42
N PHE A 26 2.88 5.49 -8.72
CA PHE A 26 2.02 4.73 -9.62
C PHE A 26 1.91 3.26 -9.18
N HIS A 27 3.02 2.65 -8.74
CA HIS A 27 3.01 1.24 -8.35
C HIS A 27 2.32 0.91 -7.02
N LYS A 28 2.23 1.83 -6.05
CA LYS A 28 1.67 1.49 -4.72
C LYS A 28 0.25 1.97 -4.49
N GLY A 29 -0.10 3.16 -4.98
CA GLY A 29 -1.44 3.74 -4.80
C GLY A 29 -2.48 3.13 -5.73
N GLU A 30 -2.13 2.98 -7.02
CA GLU A 30 -3.04 2.45 -8.04
C GLU A 30 -3.34 0.97 -7.84
N VAL A 31 -2.42 0.21 -7.24
CA VAL A 31 -2.66 -1.21 -6.93
C VAL A 31 -3.72 -1.39 -5.87
N ALA A 32 -3.69 -0.61 -4.79
CA ALA A 32 -4.70 -0.71 -3.73
C ALA A 32 -6.07 -0.25 -4.23
N GLN A 33 -6.12 0.91 -4.88
CA GLN A 33 -7.35 1.47 -5.41
C GLN A 33 -7.93 0.61 -6.53
N GLY A 34 -7.09 0.13 -7.46
CA GLY A 34 -7.49 -0.78 -8.52
C GLY A 34 -7.94 -2.14 -8.00
N HIS A 35 -7.26 -2.69 -6.99
CA HIS A 35 -7.70 -3.93 -6.36
C HIS A 35 -9.07 -3.77 -5.67
N ILE A 36 -9.28 -2.69 -4.93
CA ILE A 36 -10.57 -2.43 -4.27
C ILE A 36 -11.69 -2.20 -5.30
N PHE A 37 -11.43 -1.40 -6.33
CA PHE A 37 -12.49 -1.01 -7.28
C PHE A 37 -12.77 -2.08 -8.34
N HIS A 38 -11.76 -2.80 -8.80
CA HIS A 38 -11.90 -3.79 -9.87
C HIS A 38 -11.96 -5.22 -9.35
N ASN A 39 -11.08 -5.62 -8.43
CA ASN A 39 -11.00 -7.01 -7.97
C ASN A 39 -11.99 -7.32 -6.85
N LEU A 40 -12.20 -6.39 -5.90
CA LEU A 40 -13.18 -6.53 -4.82
C LEU A 40 -14.58 -6.02 -5.20
N GLY A 41 -14.74 -5.47 -6.41
CA GLY A 41 -16.05 -5.12 -6.97
C GLY A 41 -16.67 -3.82 -6.44
N TYR A 42 -15.90 -2.92 -5.83
CA TYR A 42 -16.43 -1.62 -5.39
C TYR A 42 -16.59 -0.65 -6.57
N ARG A 43 -17.79 -0.60 -7.16
CA ARG A 43 -18.08 0.18 -8.38
C ARG A 43 -18.85 1.48 -8.13
N GLU A 44 -19.48 1.60 -6.97
CA GLU A 44 -20.34 2.73 -6.62
C GLU A 44 -20.33 2.96 -5.11
N PHE A 45 -20.47 4.22 -4.71
CA PHE A 45 -20.73 4.59 -3.32
C PHE A 45 -22.12 4.14 -2.91
N LYS A 46 -22.23 3.51 -1.75
CA LYS A 46 -23.51 3.07 -1.19
C LYS A 46 -24.21 4.19 -0.43
N MET A 47 -23.46 5.14 0.10
CA MET A 47 -23.94 6.34 0.76
C MET A 47 -23.97 7.53 -0.20
N ARG A 48 -24.75 8.55 0.16
CA ARG A 48 -24.83 9.81 -0.57
C ARG A 48 -24.31 10.96 0.31
N GLY A 49 -23.69 11.93 -0.33
CA GLY A 49 -23.08 13.08 0.35
C GLY A 49 -21.59 12.87 0.65
N LYS A 50 -20.85 13.97 0.71
CA LYS A 50 -19.39 13.96 0.82
C LYS A 50 -18.90 13.19 2.05
N LYS A 51 -19.43 13.52 3.23
CA LYS A 51 -18.94 12.96 4.50
C LYS A 51 -19.20 11.45 4.63
N PRO A 52 -20.39 10.93 4.29
CA PRO A 52 -20.62 9.48 4.24
C PRO A 52 -19.72 8.75 3.22
N CYS A 53 -19.56 9.29 2.01
CA CYS A 53 -18.67 8.70 1.01
C CYS A 53 -17.20 8.68 1.49
N GLU A 54 -16.71 9.73 2.15
CA GLU A 54 -15.38 9.74 2.77
C GLU A 54 -15.23 8.60 3.79
N ASN A 55 -16.27 8.34 4.59
CA ASN A 55 -16.25 7.25 5.56
C ASN A 55 -16.20 5.87 4.88
N GLU A 56 -16.91 5.66 3.76
CA GLU A 56 -16.78 4.43 2.97
C GLU A 56 -15.34 4.23 2.49
N VAL A 57 -14.71 5.28 1.94
CA VAL A 57 -13.31 5.22 1.49
C VAL A 57 -12.36 4.87 2.63
N ASN A 58 -12.55 5.51 3.78
CA ASN A 58 -11.73 5.23 4.96
C ASN A 58 -11.92 3.79 5.44
N LEU A 59 -13.14 3.26 5.42
CA LEU A 59 -13.44 1.91 5.87
C LEU A 59 -12.71 0.86 5.03
N PHE A 60 -12.90 0.85 3.70
CA PHE A 60 -12.27 -0.17 2.86
C PHE A 60 -10.75 -0.01 2.80
N SER A 61 -10.23 1.23 2.89
CA SER A 61 -8.79 1.49 2.91
C SER A 61 -8.15 0.95 4.19
N THR A 62 -8.85 1.12 5.32
CA THR A 62 -8.42 0.56 6.62
C THR A 62 -8.41 -0.96 6.57
N ALA A 63 -9.48 -1.59 6.07
CA ALA A 63 -9.55 -3.05 5.92
C ALA A 63 -8.43 -3.60 5.03
N TYR A 64 -8.16 -2.96 3.89
CA TYR A 64 -7.07 -3.35 2.99
C TYR A 64 -5.70 -3.28 3.68
N ASN A 65 -5.43 -2.20 4.41
CA ASN A 65 -4.16 -2.03 5.14
C ASN A 65 -4.00 -3.05 6.27
N LEU A 66 -5.06 -3.36 7.02
CA LEU A 66 -5.04 -4.39 8.05
C LEU A 66 -4.75 -5.76 7.44
N LYS A 67 -5.39 -6.11 6.32
CA LYS A 67 -5.11 -7.39 5.63
C LYS A 67 -3.66 -7.48 5.18
N LYS A 68 -3.09 -6.38 4.70
CA LYS A 68 -1.68 -6.33 4.30
C LYS A 68 -0.73 -6.55 5.49
N ILE A 69 -1.00 -5.89 6.62
CA ILE A 69 -0.21 -6.07 7.86
C ILE A 69 -0.30 -7.53 8.33
N HIS A 70 -1.51 -8.09 8.37
CA HIS A 70 -1.74 -9.49 8.73
C HIS A 70 -0.91 -10.45 7.87
N ASN A 71 -0.93 -10.29 6.54
CA ASN A 71 -0.16 -11.16 5.66
C ASN A 71 1.35 -11.08 5.92
N ILE A 72 1.89 -9.88 6.16
CA ILE A 72 3.31 -9.70 6.51
C ILE A 72 3.64 -10.41 7.83
N VAL A 73 2.80 -10.26 8.84
CA VAL A 73 2.99 -10.92 10.15
C VAL A 73 2.96 -12.43 10.01
N GLU A 74 1.99 -12.96 9.26
CA GLU A 74 1.86 -14.40 8.98
C GLU A 74 3.06 -14.97 8.24
N GLU A 75 3.56 -14.27 7.21
CA GLU A 75 4.75 -14.69 6.46
C GLU A 75 5.99 -14.75 7.34
N ASN A 76 6.22 -13.70 8.16
CA ASN A 76 7.34 -13.64 9.10
C ASN A 76 7.25 -14.75 10.17
N TRP A 77 6.04 -15.03 10.65
CA TRP A 77 5.80 -16.12 11.61
C TRP A 77 6.14 -17.49 11.02
N ARG A 78 5.67 -17.77 9.79
CA ARG A 78 5.97 -19.02 9.07
C ARG A 78 7.46 -19.16 8.78
N GLU A 79 8.13 -18.09 8.43
CA GLU A 79 9.58 -18.10 8.21
C GLU A 79 10.35 -18.40 9.51
N SER A 80 9.98 -17.78 10.61
CA SER A 80 10.57 -18.05 11.94
C SER A 80 10.39 -19.51 12.34
N GLY A 81 9.20 -20.08 12.12
CA GLY A 81 8.93 -21.50 12.38
C GLY A 81 9.79 -22.44 11.54
N ARG A 82 9.98 -22.14 10.25
CA ARG A 82 10.86 -22.93 9.36
C ARG A 82 12.31 -22.90 9.82
N VAL A 83 12.82 -21.73 10.20
CA VAL A 83 14.20 -21.57 10.72
C VAL A 83 14.39 -22.37 12.00
N TYR A 84 13.44 -22.29 12.93
CA TYR A 84 13.48 -23.05 14.18
C TYR A 84 13.54 -24.56 13.94
N GLN A 85 12.69 -25.07 13.05
CA GLN A 85 12.64 -26.50 12.73
C GLN A 85 13.91 -27.00 12.04
N LYS A 86 14.50 -26.18 11.15
CA LYS A 86 15.81 -26.47 10.53
C LYS A 86 16.93 -26.54 11.58
N ASN A 87 16.95 -25.62 12.54
CA ASN A 87 17.96 -25.60 13.60
C ASN A 87 17.84 -26.82 14.52
N ILE A 88 16.63 -27.27 14.86
CA ILE A 88 16.42 -28.51 15.61
C ILE A 88 16.95 -29.71 14.83
N PHE A 89 16.68 -29.79 13.52
CA PHE A 89 17.15 -30.89 12.69
C PHE A 89 18.69 -30.93 12.65
N LEU A 90 19.33 -29.79 12.43
CA LEU A 90 20.80 -29.68 12.42
C LEU A 90 21.43 -30.02 13.77
N ALA A 91 20.78 -29.68 14.88
CA ALA A 91 21.27 -30.00 16.23
C ALA A 91 21.12 -31.49 16.60
N LYS A 92 20.41 -32.29 15.80
CA LYS A 92 20.22 -33.74 15.98
C LYS A 92 21.14 -34.60 15.10
N LEU A 93 21.88 -33.98 14.19
CA LEU A 93 22.91 -34.60 13.35
C LEU A 93 24.27 -34.52 14.05
#